data_AF-A0A1Z4LMN2-F1
#
_entry.id   AF-A0A1Z4LMN2-F1
#
_cell.length_a   1.000
_cell.length_b   1.000
_cell.length_c   1.000
_cell.angle_alpha   90.00
_cell.angle_beta   90.00
_cell.angle_gamma   90.00
#
_symmetry.space_group_name_H-M   'P 1'
#
loop_
_entity.id
_entity.type
_entity.pdbx_description
1 polymer ?
#
loop_
_entity_poly.entity_id
_entity_poly.type
_entity_poly.pdbx_seq_one_letter_code
_entity_poly.pdbx_strand_id
1 'polypeptide(L)'
;MKTAEKLAAGWLITLGFMLTTLSANAMVNKHIMYKDIQEKNDHINHYAVAELDTTAVNGLIFGLPSLALGGWLALGMRRRGRKEENAIAKQMDLHLQSMFYRMIAENQGRITVLGFAMQSQLPASTAREFLDDQAKQFNANFKVNEDGAVSYHFDL
;
A
#
# COMPACT_ATOMS: atom_id res chain seq x y z
N MET A 1 11.06 -14.56 -0.56
CA MET A 1 11.76 -13.31 -0.99
C MET A 1 11.24 -12.03 -0.32
N LYS A 2 9.96 -11.91 0.09
CA LYS A 2 9.38 -10.66 0.64
C LYS A 2 10.01 -10.15 1.97
N THR A 3 10.67 -11.01 2.74
CA THR A 3 11.28 -10.63 4.03
C THR A 3 12.65 -9.98 3.87
N ALA A 4 13.46 -10.43 2.90
CA ALA A 4 14.78 -9.87 2.63
C ALA A 4 14.70 -8.43 2.11
N GLU A 5 13.74 -8.14 1.20
CA GLU A 5 13.52 -6.78 0.69
C GLU A 5 13.10 -5.80 1.80
N LYS A 6 12.26 -6.25 2.74
CA LYS A 6 11.84 -5.47 3.91
C LYS A 6 13.01 -5.11 4.83
N LEU A 7 13.85 -6.10 5.11
CA LEU A 7 15.04 -5.91 5.94
C LEU A 7 16.03 -4.97 5.25
N ALA A 8 16.31 -5.17 3.96
CA ALA A 8 17.21 -4.31 3.20
C ALA A 8 16.72 -2.85 3.15
N ALA A 9 15.43 -2.62 2.91
CA ALA A 9 14.86 -1.28 2.93
C ALA A 9 14.99 -0.61 4.31
N GLY A 10 14.73 -1.36 5.38
CA GLY A 10 14.92 -0.88 6.75
C GLY A 10 16.37 -0.47 7.03
N TRP A 11 17.33 -1.36 6.73
CA TRP A 11 18.76 -1.11 6.92
C TRP A 11 19.28 0.07 6.10
N LEU A 12 18.86 0.20 4.84
CA LEU A 12 19.27 1.30 3.98
C LEU A 12 18.76 2.65 4.49
N ILE A 13 17.52 2.71 4.99
CA ILE A 13 16.96 3.94 5.57
C ILE A 13 17.69 4.31 6.86
N THR A 14 17.96 3.35 7.75
CA THR A 14 18.65 3.62 9.01
C THR A 14 20.09 4.09 8.79
N LEU A 15 20.83 3.44 7.88
CA LEU A 15 22.20 3.84 7.54
C LEU A 15 22.23 5.20 6.85
N GLY A 16 21.32 5.43 5.89
CA GLY A 16 21.22 6.70 5.20
C GLY A 16 20.89 7.86 6.15
N PHE A 17 19.98 7.64 7.10
CA PHE A 17 19.64 8.63 8.13
C PHE A 17 20.81 8.92 9.06
N MET A 18 21.55 7.90 9.49
CA MET A 18 22.73 8.10 10.35
C MET A 18 23.80 8.94 9.64
N LEU A 19 24.08 8.65 8.36
CA LEU A 19 25.08 9.36 7.56
C LEU A 19 24.68 10.81 7.28
N THR A 20 23.40 11.08 6.98
CA THR A 20 22.92 12.46 6.77
C THR A 20 22.90 13.25 8.07
N THR A 21 22.57 12.63 9.19
CA THR A 21 22.60 13.28 10.51
C THR A 21 24.04 13.66 10.89
N LEU A 22 25.01 12.77 10.60
CA LEU A 22 26.43 13.07 10.83
C LEU A 22 26.92 14.23 9.96
N SER A 23 26.50 14.28 8.69
CA SER A 23 26.80 15.40 7.78
C SER A 23 26.18 16.72 8.25
N ALA A 24 24.92 16.71 8.66
CA ALA A 24 24.23 17.89 9.18
C ALA A 24 24.92 18.42 10.45
N ASN A 25 25.31 17.53 11.36
CA ASN A 25 26.06 17.90 12.57
C ASN A 25 27.44 18.51 12.23
N ALA A 26 28.16 17.96 11.25
CA ALA A 26 29.44 18.52 10.81
C ALA A 26 29.27 19.93 10.21
N MET A 27 28.21 20.17 9.44
CA MET A 27 27.91 21.49 8.88
C MET A 27 27.56 22.52 9.96
N VAL A 28 26.78 22.13 10.97
CA VAL A 28 26.44 22.98 12.13
C VAL A 28 27.68 23.30 12.96
N ASN A 29 28.51 22.29 13.27
CA ASN A 29 29.75 22.50 14.03
C ASN A 29 30.75 23.39 13.28
N LYS A 30 30.86 23.26 11.96
CA LYS A 30 31.65 24.18 11.13
C LYS A 30 31.16 25.62 11.30
N HIS A 31 29.85 25.84 11.23
CA HIS A 31 29.27 27.18 11.42
C HIS A 31 29.53 27.75 12.82
N ILE A 32 29.36 26.93 13.86
CA ILE A 32 29.65 27.30 15.26
C ILE A 32 31.14 27.66 15.42
N MET A 33 32.06 26.86 14.86
CA MET A 33 33.50 27.14 14.89
C MET A 33 33.83 28.49 14.25
N TYR A 34 33.31 28.77 13.04
CA TYR A 34 33.55 30.07 12.40
C TYR A 34 33.02 31.24 13.21
N LYS A 35 31.83 31.10 13.82
CA LYS A 35 31.22 32.13 14.65
C LYS A 35 32.04 32.40 15.92
N ASP A 36 32.48 31.36 16.62
CA ASP A 36 33.28 31.46 17.84
C ASP A 36 34.64 32.11 17.58
N ILE A 37 35.32 31.71 16.49
CA ILE A 37 36.59 32.29 16.06
C ILE A 37 36.43 33.78 15.71
N GLN A 38 35.34 34.16 15.03
CA GLN A 38 35.05 35.56 14.68
C GLN A 38 34.76 36.41 15.93
N GLU A 39 34.07 35.86 16.93
CA GLU A 39 33.75 36.55 18.18
C GLU A 39 34.98 36.74 19.07
N LYS A 40 35.90 35.76 19.07
CA LYS A 40 37.09 35.74 19.94
C LYS A 40 38.35 36.32 19.29
N ASN A 41 38.29 36.65 18.00
CA ASN A 41 39.43 37.12 17.18
C ASN A 41 40.61 36.12 17.21
N ASP A 42 40.29 34.83 17.24
CA ASP A 42 41.24 33.72 17.33
C ASP A 42 41.69 33.25 15.92
N HIS A 43 42.72 32.42 15.85
CA HIS A 43 43.21 31.89 14.58
C HIS A 43 42.38 30.68 14.12
N ILE A 44 42.07 30.62 12.82
CA ILE A 44 41.32 29.49 12.26
C ILE A 44 42.18 28.22 12.27
N ASN A 45 41.73 27.20 12.99
CA ASN A 45 42.31 25.86 12.90
C ASN A 45 41.85 25.17 11.61
N HIS A 46 42.67 25.29 10.57
CA HIS A 46 42.38 24.76 9.24
C HIS A 46 42.26 23.24 9.20
N TYR A 47 42.91 22.51 10.12
CA TYR A 47 42.79 21.06 10.23
C TYR A 47 41.40 20.63 10.71
N ALA A 48 40.88 21.29 11.74
CA ALA A 48 39.54 20.99 12.28
C ALA A 48 38.43 21.31 11.27
N VAL A 49 38.57 22.41 10.52
CA VAL A 49 37.59 22.77 9.48
C VAL A 49 37.63 21.78 8.30
N ALA A 50 38.82 21.31 7.90
CA ALA A 50 38.95 20.32 6.82
C ALA A 50 38.35 18.96 7.19
N GLU A 51 38.45 18.55 8.45
CA GLU A 51 37.82 17.33 8.97
C GLU A 51 36.29 17.40 8.94
N LEU A 52 35.72 18.57 9.27
CA LEU A 52 34.27 18.82 9.19
C LEU A 52 33.77 18.81 7.74
N ASP A 53 34.54 19.37 6.79
CA ASP A 53 34.18 19.35 5.37
C ASP A 53 34.19 17.95 4.77
N THR A 54 35.23 17.16 5.04
CA THR A 54 35.30 15.77 4.58
C THR A 54 34.16 14.93 5.15
N THR A 55 33.83 15.12 6.44
CA THR A 55 32.71 14.44 7.10
C THR A 55 31.35 14.85 6.49
N ALA A 56 31.15 16.15 6.23
CA ALA A 56 29.93 16.66 5.63
C ALA A 56 29.71 16.12 4.21
N VAL A 57 30.75 16.17 3.37
CA VAL A 57 30.71 15.69 1.98
C VAL A 57 30.49 14.17 1.92
N ASN A 58 31.20 13.41 2.74
CA ASN A 58 31.08 11.95 2.77
C ASN A 58 29.68 11.50 3.21
N GLY A 59 29.11 12.14 4.24
CA GLY A 59 27.77 11.81 4.71
C GLY A 59 26.69 12.09 3.67
N LEU A 60 26.87 13.08 2.79
CA LEU A 60 25.93 13.36 1.68
C LEU A 60 26.06 12.35 0.54
N ILE A 61 27.29 12.03 0.13
CA ILE A 61 27.58 11.10 -0.98
C ILE A 61 27.00 9.70 -0.70
N PHE A 62 27.09 9.22 0.54
CA PHE A 62 26.57 7.90 0.91
C PHE A 62 25.14 7.95 1.46
N GLY A 63 24.76 9.04 2.15
CA GLY A 63 23.46 9.18 2.79
C GLY A 63 22.31 9.40 1.81
N LEU A 64 22.50 10.26 0.79
CA LEU A 64 21.42 10.58 -0.15
C LEU A 64 21.04 9.38 -1.05
N PRO A 65 21.98 8.65 -1.67
CA PRO A 65 21.61 7.49 -2.49
C PRO A 65 20.99 6.35 -1.68
N SER A 66 21.46 6.12 -0.46
CA SER A 66 20.91 5.06 0.41
C SER A 66 19.48 5.39 0.87
N LEU A 67 19.20 6.65 1.24
CA LEU A 67 17.83 7.10 1.53
C LEU A 67 16.92 7.03 0.31
N ALA A 68 17.41 7.42 -0.87
CA ALA A 68 16.63 7.35 -2.10
C ALA A 68 16.26 5.89 -2.45
N LEU A 69 17.22 4.97 -2.37
CA LEU A 69 16.99 3.54 -2.64
C LEU A 69 16.07 2.90 -1.59
N GLY A 70 16.33 3.15 -0.31
CA GLY A 70 15.51 2.65 0.79
C GLY A 70 14.07 3.16 0.71
N GLY A 71 13.91 4.46 0.47
CA GLY A 71 12.60 5.10 0.27
C GLY A 71 11.87 4.56 -0.95
N TRP A 72 12.56 4.36 -2.08
CA TRP A 72 11.94 3.79 -3.26
C TRP A 72 11.49 2.34 -3.02
N LEU A 73 12.31 1.49 -2.40
CA LEU A 73 11.92 0.12 -2.06
C LEU A 73 10.70 0.07 -1.12
N ALA A 74 10.68 0.92 -0.09
CA ALA A 74 9.56 1.00 0.86
C ALA A 74 8.24 1.40 0.17
N LEU A 75 8.28 2.39 -0.72
CA LEU A 75 7.11 2.82 -1.50
C LEU A 75 6.68 1.75 -2.53
N GLY A 76 7.64 1.09 -3.18
CA GLY A 76 7.39 0.00 -4.13
C GLY A 76 6.65 -1.16 -3.47
N MET A 77 7.06 -1.55 -2.26
CA MET A 77 6.37 -2.59 -1.47
C MET A 77 4.94 -2.19 -1.09
N ARG A 78 4.71 -0.93 -0.68
CA ARG A 78 3.36 -0.44 -0.35
C ARG A 78 2.43 -0.48 -1.57
N ARG A 79 2.95 -0.18 -2.76
CA ARG A 79 2.19 -0.30 -4.03
C ARG A 79 1.93 -1.76 -4.42
N ARG A 80 2.84 -2.69 -4.14
CA ARG A 80 2.66 -4.13 -4.40
C ARG A 80 1.53 -4.73 -3.55
N GLY A 81 1.43 -4.37 -2.26
CA GLY A 81 0.34 -4.84 -1.39
C GLY A 81 -1.04 -4.50 -1.95
N ARG A 82 -1.24 -3.25 -2.37
CA ARG A 82 -2.50 -2.83 -3.01
C ARG A 82 -2.81 -3.55 -4.32
N LYS A 83 -1.79 -3.92 -5.10
CA LYS A 83 -1.99 -4.69 -6.34
C LYS A 83 -2.39 -6.14 -6.06
N GLU A 84 -1.83 -6.75 -5.02
CA GLU A 84 -2.20 -8.10 -4.59
C GLU A 84 -3.64 -8.13 -4.07
N GLU A 85 -4.03 -7.17 -3.23
CA GLU A 85 -5.42 -7.02 -2.76
C GLU A 85 -6.40 -6.85 -3.92
N ASN A 86 -6.09 -5.97 -4.87
CA ASN A 86 -6.94 -5.76 -6.05
C ASN A 86 -7.02 -6.99 -6.96
N ALA A 87 -5.93 -7.77 -7.08
CA ALA A 87 -5.93 -8.99 -7.89
C ALA A 87 -6.78 -10.09 -7.25
N ILE A 88 -6.70 -10.25 -5.92
CA ILE A 88 -7.52 -11.20 -5.15
C ILE A 88 -8.99 -10.78 -5.22
N ALA A 89 -9.30 -9.50 -5.00
CA ALA A 89 -10.66 -8.98 -5.11
C ALA A 89 -11.24 -9.20 -6.51
N LYS A 90 -10.46 -8.93 -7.57
CA LYS A 90 -10.87 -9.15 -8.95
C LYS A 90 -11.11 -10.63 -9.27
N GLN A 91 -10.29 -11.53 -8.72
CA GLN A 91 -10.48 -12.97 -8.91
C GLN A 91 -11.75 -13.46 -8.21
N MET A 92 -12.03 -12.94 -7.01
CA MET A 92 -13.24 -13.25 -6.26
C MET A 92 -14.49 -12.74 -6.99
N ASP A 93 -14.42 -11.54 -7.58
CA ASP A 93 -15.49 -10.94 -8.38
C ASP A 93 -15.78 -11.76 -9.66
N LEU A 94 -14.74 -12.16 -10.41
CA LEU A 94 -14.90 -13.05 -11.57
C LEU A 94 -15.52 -14.40 -11.20
N HIS A 95 -15.14 -14.96 -10.05
CA HIS A 95 -15.71 -16.20 -9.56
C HIS A 95 -17.20 -16.04 -9.23
N LEU A 96 -17.57 -14.99 -8.49
CA LEU A 96 -18.96 -14.66 -8.17
C LEU A 96 -19.81 -14.45 -9.43
N GLN A 97 -19.27 -13.73 -10.40
CA GLN A 97 -19.94 -13.49 -11.67
C GLN A 97 -20.14 -14.78 -12.47
N SER A 98 -19.14 -15.66 -12.50
CA SER A 98 -19.26 -16.97 -13.15
C SER A 98 -20.33 -17.86 -12.50
N MET A 99 -20.42 -17.82 -11.17
CA MET A 99 -21.45 -18.54 -10.41
C MET A 99 -22.84 -18.01 -10.68
N PHE A 100 -22.99 -16.68 -10.69
CA PHE A 100 -24.24 -16.02 -11.01
C PHE A 100 -24.78 -16.44 -12.38
N TYR A 101 -23.96 -16.36 -13.44
CA TYR A 101 -24.40 -16.77 -14.78
C TYR A 101 -24.74 -18.25 -14.87
N ARG A 102 -23.98 -19.12 -14.19
CA ARG A 102 -24.30 -20.54 -14.13
C ARG A 102 -25.65 -20.77 -13.46
N MET A 103 -25.92 -20.10 -12.33
CA MET A 103 -27.19 -20.21 -11.63
C MET A 103 -28.36 -19.68 -12.45
N ILE A 104 -28.18 -18.59 -13.21
CA ILE A 104 -29.21 -18.09 -14.14
C ILE A 104 -29.52 -19.15 -15.19
N ALA A 105 -28.50 -19.76 -15.81
CA ALA A 105 -28.69 -20.76 -16.85
C ALA A 105 -29.36 -22.05 -16.32
N GLU A 106 -28.94 -22.52 -15.14
CA GLU A 106 -29.48 -23.75 -14.52
C GLU A 106 -30.90 -23.58 -13.99
N ASN A 107 -31.25 -22.40 -13.45
CA ASN A 107 -32.52 -22.16 -12.78
C ASN A 107 -33.49 -21.29 -13.61
N GLN A 108 -33.28 -21.20 -14.93
CA GLN A 108 -34.15 -20.44 -15.85
C GLN A 108 -34.38 -18.99 -15.38
N GLY A 109 -33.28 -18.32 -15.00
CA GLY A 109 -33.31 -16.94 -14.53
C GLY A 109 -33.77 -16.74 -13.09
N ARG A 110 -34.12 -17.79 -12.33
CA ARG A 110 -34.54 -17.65 -10.92
C ARG A 110 -33.37 -17.88 -9.96
N ILE A 111 -33.08 -16.89 -9.11
CA ILE A 111 -32.06 -17.01 -8.05
C ILE A 111 -32.63 -16.55 -6.70
N THR A 112 -32.43 -17.35 -5.66
CA THR A 112 -32.78 -16.95 -4.27
C THR A 112 -31.55 -16.47 -3.52
N VAL A 113 -31.73 -15.55 -2.57
CA VAL A 113 -30.63 -15.06 -1.71
C VAL A 113 -29.94 -16.22 -0.98
N LEU A 114 -30.73 -17.16 -0.43
CA LEU A 114 -30.20 -18.31 0.28
C LEU A 114 -29.42 -19.25 -0.65
N GLY A 115 -29.96 -19.56 -1.83
CA GLY A 115 -29.30 -20.42 -2.80
C GLY A 115 -27.97 -19.84 -3.26
N PHE A 116 -27.94 -18.53 -3.56
CA PHE A 116 -26.71 -17.84 -3.93
C PHE A 116 -25.70 -17.83 -2.79
N ALA A 117 -26.12 -17.47 -1.56
CA ALA A 117 -25.27 -17.45 -0.37
C ALA A 117 -24.62 -18.81 -0.08
N MET A 118 -25.40 -19.91 -0.17
CA MET A 118 -24.88 -21.26 0.03
C MET A 118 -23.86 -21.65 -1.03
N GLN A 119 -24.12 -21.33 -2.31
CA GLN A 119 -23.25 -21.74 -3.40
C GLN A 119 -21.98 -20.89 -3.45
N SER A 120 -22.08 -19.57 -3.23
CA SER A 120 -20.96 -18.63 -3.23
C SER A 120 -20.20 -18.59 -1.90
N GLN A 121 -20.68 -19.31 -0.87
CA GLN A 121 -20.15 -19.28 0.50
C GLN A 121 -20.07 -17.87 1.09
N LEU A 122 -21.00 -16.99 0.69
CA LEU A 122 -21.07 -15.62 1.18
C LEU A 122 -22.06 -15.49 2.34
N PRO A 123 -21.84 -14.55 3.27
CA PRO A 123 -22.87 -14.15 4.22
C PRO A 123 -24.15 -13.71 3.49
N ALA A 124 -25.31 -14.03 4.06
CA ALA A 124 -26.60 -13.73 3.45
C ALA A 124 -26.80 -12.23 3.12
N SER A 125 -26.20 -11.33 3.91
CA SER A 125 -26.23 -9.88 3.65
C SER A 125 -25.46 -9.51 2.38
N THR A 126 -24.25 -10.02 2.21
CA THR A 126 -23.40 -9.76 1.03
C THR A 126 -23.97 -10.41 -0.23
N ALA A 127 -24.55 -11.61 -0.10
CA ALA A 127 -25.25 -12.28 -1.19
C ALA A 127 -26.46 -11.46 -1.68
N ARG A 128 -27.25 -10.89 -0.75
CA ARG A 128 -28.39 -10.02 -1.08
C ARG A 128 -27.93 -8.76 -1.81
N GLU A 129 -26.91 -8.08 -1.29
CA GLU A 129 -26.37 -6.85 -1.88
C GLU A 129 -25.87 -7.09 -3.32
N PHE A 130 -25.15 -8.20 -3.54
CA PHE A 130 -24.72 -8.59 -4.89
C PHE A 130 -25.92 -8.80 -5.83
N LEU A 131 -26.93 -9.55 -5.40
CA LEU A 131 -28.11 -9.82 -6.22
C LEU A 131 -28.94 -8.56 -6.47
N ASP A 132 -29.06 -7.65 -5.50
CA ASP A 132 -29.71 -6.35 -5.67
C ASP A 132 -29.02 -5.51 -6.75
N ASP A 133 -27.68 -5.50 -6.76
CA ASP A 133 -26.92 -4.76 -7.76
C ASP A 133 -26.98 -5.40 -9.15
N GLN A 134 -26.97 -6.74 -9.23
CA GLN A 134 -27.24 -7.43 -10.50
C GLN A 134 -28.67 -7.19 -10.98
N ALA A 135 -29.65 -7.16 -10.07
CA ALA A 135 -31.04 -6.90 -10.41
C ALA A 135 -31.25 -5.50 -10.98
N LYS A 136 -30.57 -4.48 -10.43
CA LYS A 136 -30.56 -3.12 -11.01
C LYS A 136 -29.91 -3.09 -12.40
N GLN A 137 -28.81 -3.83 -12.59
CA GLN A 137 -28.09 -3.85 -13.87
C GLN A 137 -28.87 -4.56 -14.99
N PHE A 138 -29.55 -5.65 -14.65
CA PHE A 138 -30.27 -6.50 -15.60
C PHE A 138 -31.79 -6.24 -15.61
N ASN A 139 -32.28 -5.24 -14.88
CA ASN A 139 -33.71 -4.95 -14.69
C ASN A 139 -34.52 -6.18 -14.24
N ALA A 140 -33.94 -6.96 -13.32
CA ALA A 140 -34.57 -8.16 -12.80
C ALA A 140 -35.73 -7.82 -11.89
N ASN A 141 -36.78 -8.66 -11.91
CA ASN A 141 -37.91 -8.51 -11.03
C ASN A 141 -37.67 -9.27 -9.72
N PHE A 142 -38.10 -8.73 -8.58
CA PHE A 142 -37.98 -9.43 -7.28
C PHE A 142 -39.36 -9.83 -6.77
N LYS A 143 -39.47 -11.06 -6.29
CA LYS A 143 -40.64 -11.58 -5.60
C LYS A 143 -40.28 -11.94 -4.18
N VAL A 144 -40.99 -11.34 -3.23
CA VAL A 144 -40.96 -11.72 -1.83
C VAL A 144 -42.05 -12.78 -1.64
N ASN A 145 -41.68 -13.97 -1.23
CA ASN A 145 -42.64 -15.04 -0.91
C ASN A 145 -43.28 -14.79 0.46
N GLU A 146 -44.36 -15.52 0.74
CA GLU A 146 -45.14 -15.41 1.99
C GLU A 146 -44.30 -15.66 3.25
N ASP A 147 -43.21 -16.45 3.14
CA ASP A 147 -42.24 -16.70 4.20
C ASP A 147 -41.19 -15.58 4.39
N GLY A 148 -41.32 -14.46 3.66
CA GLY A 148 -40.35 -13.35 3.66
C GLY A 148 -39.07 -13.61 2.86
N ALA A 149 -38.98 -14.74 2.14
CA ALA A 149 -37.83 -15.08 1.30
C ALA A 149 -37.84 -14.28 -0.01
N VAL A 150 -36.72 -13.64 -0.33
CA VAL A 150 -36.54 -12.86 -1.57
C VAL A 150 -35.99 -13.74 -2.69
N SER A 151 -36.68 -13.76 -3.82
CA SER A 151 -36.26 -14.41 -5.06
C SER A 151 -36.18 -13.39 -6.20
N TYR A 152 -35.07 -13.42 -6.93
CA TYR A 152 -34.84 -12.58 -8.10
C TYR A 152 -35.15 -13.40 -9.36
N HIS A 153 -35.79 -12.76 -10.32
CA HIS A 153 -36.10 -13.30 -11.63
C HIS A 153 -35.46 -12.43 -12.71
N PHE A 154 -34.48 -13.00 -13.39
CA PHE A 154 -33.75 -12.41 -14.50
C PHE A 154 -34.38 -12.93 -15.79
N ASP A 155 -34.91 -12.03 -16.61
CA ASP A 155 -35.43 -12.38 -17.93
C ASP A 155 -34.25 -12.71 -18.85
N LEU A 156 -34.29 -13.88 -19.50
CA LEU A 156 -33.27 -14.41 -20.41
C LEU A 156 -33.63 -14.18 -21.88
#